data_AF-A0A1E1WCB5-F1
#
_entry.id   AF-A0A1E1WCB5-F1
#
_cell.length_a   1.000
_cell.length_b   1.000
_cell.length_c   1.000
_cell.angle_alpha   90.00
_cell.angle_beta   90.00
_cell.angle_gamma   90.00
#
_symmetry.space_group_name_H-M   'P 1'
#
loop_
_entity.id
_entity.type
_entity.pdbx_description
1 polymer ?
#
loop_
_entity_poly.entity_id
_entity_poly.type
_entity_poly.pdbx_seq_one_letter_code
_entity_poly.pdbx_strand_id
1 'polypeptide(L)'
;MSDDESLIPAKKSKQLHYGSLEEQEKARLAAIAAAAREGVEDNGGKELGDIQISSEYMELEEEMSRDKKALLEEFERRRKARQLNVSTDDDEVRRSLRQLGEPVCLFGEGPAERRVRLRDLLSYLGEDAINKALEEEEARIE
;
A
#
# COMPACT_ATOMS: atom_id res chain seq x y z
N MET A 1 -15.76 -54.88 -26.86
CA MET A 1 -16.18 -53.70 -26.08
C MET A 1 -15.26 -53.63 -24.89
N SER A 2 -14.35 -52.64 -24.87
CA SER A 2 -13.45 -52.35 -23.75
C SER A 2 -13.40 -50.83 -23.67
N ASP A 3 -14.19 -50.27 -22.78
CA ASP A 3 -14.39 -48.83 -22.66
C ASP A 3 -13.66 -48.32 -21.41
N ASP A 4 -12.69 -47.46 -21.70
CA ASP A 4 -12.20 -46.29 -20.96
C ASP A 4 -12.26 -46.31 -19.42
N GLU A 5 -11.15 -46.70 -18.79
CA GLU A 5 -10.89 -46.38 -17.39
C GLU A 5 -10.23 -44.99 -17.32
N SER A 6 -11.02 -43.96 -17.02
CA SER A 6 -10.56 -42.58 -16.91
C SER A 6 -9.57 -42.40 -15.75
N LEU A 7 -8.27 -42.30 -16.05
CA LEU A 7 -7.22 -41.93 -15.10
C LEU A 7 -7.38 -40.46 -14.68
N ILE A 8 -8.01 -40.23 -13.52
CA ILE A 8 -8.12 -38.88 -12.92
C ILE A 8 -6.73 -38.48 -12.40
N PRO A 9 -6.12 -37.38 -12.88
CA PRO A 9 -4.83 -36.93 -12.36
C PRO A 9 -4.98 -36.47 -10.90
N ALA A 10 -4.26 -37.13 -10.00
CA ALA A 10 -4.25 -36.77 -8.59
C ALA A 10 -3.70 -35.35 -8.39
N LYS A 11 -4.54 -34.44 -7.89
CA LYS A 11 -4.13 -33.07 -7.55
C LYS A 11 -3.17 -33.11 -6.37
N LYS A 12 -1.89 -32.78 -6.60
CA LYS A 12 -0.91 -32.62 -5.52
C LYS A 12 -1.32 -31.44 -4.63
N SER A 13 -1.57 -31.70 -3.35
CA SER A 13 -1.81 -30.64 -2.38
C SER A 13 -0.53 -29.82 -2.22
N LYS A 14 -0.65 -28.49 -2.29
CA LYS A 14 0.47 -27.58 -2.04
C LYS A 14 0.75 -27.59 -0.53
N GLN A 15 1.99 -27.93 -0.16
CA GLN A 15 2.42 -27.87 1.24
C GLN A 15 2.43 -26.41 1.70
N LEU A 16 1.62 -26.09 2.70
CA LEU A 16 1.60 -24.76 3.32
C LEU A 16 2.68 -24.71 4.40
N HIS A 17 3.70 -23.87 4.18
CA HIS A 17 4.72 -23.59 5.18
C HIS A 17 4.24 -22.42 6.06
N TYR A 18 4.21 -22.62 7.38
CA TYR A 18 3.90 -21.58 8.37
C TYR A 18 5.19 -21.14 9.09
N GLY A 19 5.40 -19.84 9.27
CA GLY A 19 6.64 -19.25 9.82
C GLY A 19 7.34 -18.29 8.85
N SER A 20 8.51 -17.75 9.22
CA SER A 20 9.32 -16.92 8.31
C SER A 20 9.95 -17.78 7.22
N LEU A 21 9.69 -17.44 5.96
CA LEU A 21 10.23 -18.11 4.76
C LEU A 21 11.54 -17.49 4.27
N GLU A 22 12.12 -16.54 5.01
CA GLU A 22 13.30 -15.77 4.58
C GLU A 22 14.51 -16.65 4.26
N GLU A 23 14.76 -17.70 5.05
CA GLU A 23 15.87 -18.63 4.78
C GLU A 23 15.64 -19.49 3.52
N GLN A 24 14.40 -19.90 3.26
CA GLN A 24 14.07 -20.68 2.06
C GLN A 24 14.12 -19.84 0.79
N GLU A 25 13.65 -18.59 0.86
CA GLU A 25 13.68 -17.66 -0.26
C GLU A 25 15.13 -17.28 -0.60
N LYS A 26 15.95 -17.00 0.42
CA LYS A 26 17.39 -16.78 0.28
C LYS A 26 18.12 -17.99 -0.31
N ALA A 27 17.78 -19.20 0.12
CA ALA A 27 18.35 -20.43 -0.45
C ALA A 27 17.91 -20.63 -1.91
N ARG A 28 16.65 -20.32 -2.26
CA ARG A 28 16.15 -20.39 -3.64
C ARG A 28 16.86 -19.39 -4.54
N LEU A 29 17.02 -18.15 -4.10
CA LEU A 29 17.75 -17.12 -4.83
C LEU A 29 19.22 -17.48 -4.98
N ALA A 30 19.85 -18.03 -3.93
CA ALA A 30 21.22 -18.53 -4.01
C ALA A 30 21.36 -19.70 -4.99
N ALA A 31 20.39 -20.62 -5.04
CA ALA A 31 20.38 -21.73 -5.98
C ALA A 31 20.17 -21.26 -7.43
N ILE A 32 19.29 -20.28 -7.66
CA ILE A 32 19.09 -19.68 -8.99
C ILE A 32 20.34 -18.90 -9.42
N ALA A 33 20.95 -18.14 -8.51
CA ALA A 33 22.18 -17.41 -8.77
C ALA A 33 23.37 -18.36 -9.00
N ALA A 34 23.42 -19.49 -8.30
CA ALA A 34 24.40 -20.54 -8.52
C ALA A 34 24.18 -21.22 -9.88
N ALA A 35 22.94 -21.57 -10.23
CA ALA A 35 22.59 -22.14 -11.54
C ALA A 35 22.91 -21.16 -12.68
N ALA A 36 22.72 -19.86 -12.48
CA ALA A 36 23.11 -18.82 -13.43
C ALA A 36 24.63 -18.63 -13.54
N ARG A 37 25.39 -18.93 -12.47
CA ARG A 37 26.87 -18.90 -12.47
C ARG A 37 27.50 -20.16 -13.03
N GLU A 38 26.84 -21.30 -12.88
CA GLU A 38 27.36 -22.61 -13.28
C GLU A 38 27.02 -22.98 -14.73
N GLY A 39 26.32 -22.11 -15.48
CA GLY A 39 26.13 -22.28 -16.93
C GLY A 39 25.53 -23.64 -17.30
N VAL A 40 24.56 -24.11 -16.52
CA VAL A 40 23.81 -25.31 -16.90
C VAL A 40 22.91 -24.94 -18.07
N GLU A 41 23.34 -25.32 -19.26
CA GLU A 41 22.51 -25.26 -20.46
C GLU A 41 21.24 -26.08 -20.23
N ASP A 42 20.11 -25.37 -20.18
CA ASP A 42 18.77 -25.94 -20.22
C ASP A 42 18.60 -26.65 -21.57
N ASN A 43 18.98 -27.93 -21.62
CA ASN A 43 18.73 -28.82 -22.76
C ASN A 43 17.27 -29.29 -22.72
N GLY A 44 16.38 -28.31 -22.81
CA GLY A 44 14.93 -28.43 -22.66
C GLY A 44 14.20 -27.27 -23.33
N GLY A 45 14.80 -26.72 -24.40
CA GLY A 45 14.22 -25.69 -25.26
C GLY A 45 12.86 -26.15 -25.81
N LYS A 46 11.79 -25.81 -25.10
CA LYS A 46 10.50 -25.61 -25.75
C LYS A 46 10.71 -24.43 -26.70
N GLU A 47 10.54 -24.69 -27.99
CA GLU A 47 10.52 -23.72 -29.09
C GLU A 47 9.74 -22.45 -28.70
N LEU A 48 10.41 -21.50 -28.06
CA LEU A 48 9.96 -20.13 -27.90
C LEU A 48 10.52 -19.41 -29.12
N GLY A 49 9.73 -19.41 -30.20
CA GLY A 49 10.11 -18.82 -31.48
C GLY A 49 10.63 -17.40 -31.32
N ASP A 50 11.71 -17.10 -32.06
CA ASP A 50 12.32 -15.79 -32.31
C ASP A 50 11.86 -14.66 -31.37
N ILE A 51 12.25 -14.75 -30.10
CA ILE A 51 12.14 -13.62 -29.18
C ILE A 51 13.30 -12.68 -29.52
N GLN A 52 13.01 -11.59 -30.21
CA GLN A 52 13.96 -10.49 -30.40
C GLN A 52 14.19 -9.81 -29.05
N ILE A 53 15.27 -10.19 -28.36
CA ILE A 53 15.73 -9.53 -27.14
C ILE A 53 16.47 -8.25 -27.56
N SER A 54 15.74 -7.18 -27.91
CA SER A 54 16.33 -5.84 -27.93
C SER A 54 16.46 -5.36 -26.49
N SER A 55 17.57 -4.71 -26.14
CA SER A 55 17.81 -4.13 -24.80
C SER A 55 17.03 -2.84 -24.54
N GLU A 56 15.96 -2.60 -25.31
CA GLU A 56 15.05 -1.48 -25.12
C GLU A 56 14.01 -1.91 -24.09
N TYR A 57 14.28 -1.63 -22.82
CA TYR A 57 13.28 -1.70 -21.77
C TYR A 57 12.16 -0.71 -22.12
N MET A 58 10.93 -1.19 -22.33
CA MET A 58 9.76 -0.31 -22.41
C MET A 58 9.66 0.52 -21.11
N GLU A 59 9.37 1.82 -21.23
CA GLU A 59 9.12 2.78 -20.14
C GLU A 59 7.90 2.44 -19.23
N LEU A 60 7.39 1.20 -19.29
CA LEU A 60 6.38 0.65 -18.38
C LEU A 60 6.84 0.69 -16.90
N GLU A 61 8.15 0.65 -16.65
CA GLU A 61 8.69 0.79 -15.29
C GLU A 61 8.44 2.18 -14.69
N GLU A 62 8.42 3.24 -15.50
CA GLU A 62 8.21 4.61 -14.99
C GLU A 62 6.75 4.86 -14.61
N GLU A 63 5.79 4.39 -15.41
CA GLU A 63 4.36 4.50 -15.09
C GLU A 63 4.00 3.67 -13.86
N MET A 64 4.46 2.42 -13.80
CA MET A 64 4.29 1.55 -12.63
C MET A 64 4.96 2.13 -11.37
N SER A 65 6.06 2.86 -11.53
CA SER A 65 6.75 3.57 -10.45
C SER A 65 5.94 4.76 -9.94
N ARG A 66 5.25 5.50 -10.80
CA ARG A 66 4.40 6.63 -10.42
C ARG A 66 3.18 6.18 -9.62
N ASP A 67 2.47 5.16 -10.11
CA ASP A 67 1.29 4.63 -9.41
C ASP A 67 1.67 4.02 -8.07
N LYS A 68 2.79 3.29 -8.02
CA LYS A 68 3.31 2.74 -6.78
C LYS A 68 3.72 3.83 -5.79
N LYS A 69 4.33 4.93 -6.25
CA LYS A 69 4.69 6.08 -5.42
C LYS A 69 3.45 6.78 -4.86
N ALA A 70 2.42 7.00 -5.68
CA ALA A 70 1.17 7.61 -5.24
C ALA A 70 0.48 6.76 -4.16
N LEU A 71 0.42 5.44 -4.35
CA LEU A 71 -0.12 4.51 -3.35
C LEU A 71 0.67 4.54 -2.04
N LEU A 72 2.00 4.53 -2.11
CA LEU A 72 2.85 4.62 -0.93
C LEU A 72 2.60 5.92 -0.16
N GLU A 73 2.44 7.04 -0.87
CA GLU A 73 2.15 8.33 -0.28
C GLU A 73 0.78 8.33 0.44
N GLU A 74 -0.26 7.73 -0.14
CA GLU A 74 -1.56 7.58 0.53
C GLU A 74 -1.46 6.75 1.82
N PHE A 75 -0.68 5.68 1.81
CA PHE A 75 -0.46 4.87 3.01
C PHE A 75 0.29 5.64 4.09
N GLU A 76 1.31 6.41 3.71
CA GLU A 76 2.03 7.27 4.64
C GLU A 76 1.12 8.35 5.23
N ARG A 77 0.25 8.97 4.43
CA ARG A 77 -0.76 9.94 4.89
C ARG A 77 -1.71 9.30 5.89
N ARG A 78 -2.27 8.13 5.57
CA ARG A 78 -3.16 7.40 6.49
C ARG A 78 -2.44 6.90 7.74
N ARG A 79 -1.13 6.64 7.67
CA ARG A 79 -0.32 6.30 8.85
C ARG A 79 -0.11 7.54 9.74
N LYS A 80 0.22 8.69 9.16
CA LYS A 80 0.33 9.99 9.85
C LYS A 80 -0.98 10.38 10.52
N ALA A 81 -2.12 10.27 9.82
CA ALA A 81 -3.44 10.55 10.39
C ALA A 81 -3.74 9.75 11.66
N ARG A 82 -3.37 8.46 11.69
CA ARG A 82 -3.55 7.60 12.87
C ARG A 82 -2.58 7.91 14.00
N GLN A 83 -1.39 8.37 13.65
CA GLN A 83 -0.35 8.74 14.61
C GLN A 83 -0.61 10.12 15.23
N LEU A 84 -1.35 10.98 14.52
CA LEU A 84 -1.75 12.29 15.01
C LEU A 84 -2.65 12.17 16.23
N ASN A 85 -2.15 12.63 17.36
CA ASN A 85 -2.89 12.68 18.61
C ASN A 85 -3.80 13.92 18.61
N VAL A 86 -5.10 13.71 18.41
CA VAL A 86 -6.12 14.75 18.61
C VAL A 86 -6.72 14.66 20.00
N SER A 87 -7.31 15.77 20.47
CA SER A 87 -8.05 15.78 21.73
C SER A 87 -9.16 14.74 21.75
N THR A 88 -9.37 14.12 22.92
CA THR A 88 -10.46 13.18 23.17
C THR A 88 -11.79 13.87 23.37
N ASP A 89 -11.77 15.15 23.74
CA ASP A 89 -12.94 15.92 24.14
C ASP A 89 -13.71 16.45 22.94
N ASP A 90 -15.00 16.17 22.91
CA ASP A 90 -15.85 16.45 21.75
C ASP A 90 -15.99 17.95 21.49
N ASP A 91 -16.05 18.77 22.54
CA ASP A 91 -16.21 20.21 22.42
C ASP A 91 -14.96 20.89 21.82
N GLU A 92 -13.77 20.38 22.13
CA GLU A 92 -12.53 20.87 21.51
C GLU A 92 -12.47 20.51 20.03
N VAL A 93 -12.83 19.27 19.69
CA VAL A 93 -12.90 18.79 18.30
C VAL A 93 -13.87 19.66 17.48
N ARG A 94 -15.03 20.02 18.06
CA ARG A 94 -16.02 20.89 17.43
C ARG A 94 -15.49 22.32 17.24
N ARG A 95 -14.66 22.83 18.14
CA ARG A 95 -13.99 24.13 17.99
C ARG A 95 -12.94 24.09 16.90
N SER A 96 -12.07 23.08 16.88
CA SER A 96 -11.05 22.92 15.85
C SER A 96 -11.66 22.81 14.45
N LEU A 97 -12.74 22.04 14.30
CA LEU A 97 -13.46 21.95 13.03
C LEU A 97 -14.04 23.31 12.59
N ARG A 98 -14.55 24.11 13.54
CA ARG A 98 -15.06 25.45 13.25
C ARG A 98 -13.94 26.40 12.82
N GLN A 99 -12.78 26.34 13.46
CA GLN A 99 -11.59 27.14 13.10
C GLN A 99 -11.10 26.81 11.69
N LEU A 100 -11.14 25.52 11.32
CA LEU A 100 -10.82 25.06 9.98
C LEU A 100 -11.91 25.41 8.93
N GLY A 101 -13.05 25.99 9.34
CA GLY A 101 -14.16 26.32 8.46
C GLY A 101 -14.97 25.10 7.98
N GLU A 102 -14.76 23.93 8.60
CA GLU A 102 -15.41 22.67 8.26
C GLU A 102 -16.73 22.50 9.03
N PRO A 103 -17.72 21.75 8.49
CA PRO A 103 -18.96 21.50 9.20
C PRO A 103 -18.68 20.78 10.52
N VAL A 104 -19.33 21.26 11.60
CA VAL A 104 -19.07 20.77 12.96
C VAL A 104 -19.56 19.34 13.15
N CYS A 105 -20.76 19.01 12.64
CA CYS A 105 -21.33 17.67 12.70
C CYS A 105 -21.99 17.32 11.36
N LEU A 106 -21.73 16.12 10.84
CA LEU A 106 -22.49 15.53 9.74
C LEU A 106 -23.69 14.74 10.25
N PHE A 107 -24.67 14.45 9.37
CA PHE A 107 -25.85 13.68 9.76
C PHE A 107 -25.46 12.25 10.14
N GLY A 108 -25.87 11.81 11.34
CA GLY A 108 -25.53 10.48 11.87
C GLY A 108 -24.11 10.36 12.42
N GLU A 109 -23.31 11.43 12.41
CA GLU A 109 -21.92 11.41 12.87
C GLU A 109 -21.81 11.40 14.41
N GLY A 110 -21.19 10.36 14.96
CA GLY A 110 -20.88 10.27 16.39
C GLY A 110 -19.63 11.05 16.81
N PRO A 111 -19.39 11.24 18.13
CA PRO A 111 -18.17 11.90 18.63
C PRO A 111 -16.86 11.22 18.18
N ALA A 112 -16.88 9.88 18.07
CA ALA A 112 -15.72 9.12 17.61
C ALA A 112 -15.42 9.36 16.12
N GLU A 113 -16.46 9.39 15.28
CA GLU A 113 -16.33 9.62 13.84
C GLU A 113 -15.86 11.05 13.56
N ARG A 114 -16.37 12.02 14.32
CA ARG A 114 -15.91 13.41 14.26
C ARG A 114 -14.42 13.57 14.54
N ARG A 115 -13.90 12.86 15.55
CA ARG A 115 -12.45 12.81 15.84
C ARG A 115 -11.64 12.14 14.75
N VAL A 116 -12.20 11.12 14.08
CA VAL A 116 -11.54 10.48 12.92
C VAL A 116 -11.46 11.49 11.78
N ARG A 117 -12.57 12.16 11.47
CA ARG A 117 -12.61 13.18 10.42
C ARG A 117 -11.64 14.33 10.67
N LEU A 118 -11.55 14.83 11.91
CA LEU A 118 -10.58 15.86 12.27
C LEU A 118 -9.13 15.39 12.02
N ARG A 119 -8.80 14.14 12.38
CA ARG A 119 -7.47 13.57 12.10
C ARG A 119 -7.19 13.44 10.62
N ASP A 120 -8.17 13.02 9.84
CA ASP A 120 -8.03 12.89 8.39
C ASP A 120 -7.80 14.28 7.77
N LEU A 121 -8.58 15.29 8.14
CA LEU A 121 -8.41 16.67 7.69
C LEU A 121 -7.01 17.22 8.01
N LEU A 122 -6.54 17.03 9.24
CA LEU A 122 -5.20 17.47 9.65
C LEU A 122 -4.08 16.73 8.91
N SER A 123 -4.31 15.49 8.48
CA SER A 123 -3.34 14.76 7.66
C SER A 123 -3.20 15.33 6.25
N TYR A 124 -4.23 15.99 5.72
CA TYR A 124 -4.18 16.70 4.44
C TYR A 124 -3.55 18.09 4.56
N LEU A 125 -3.94 18.83 5.61
CA LEU A 125 -3.60 20.24 5.75
C LEU A 125 -2.27 20.46 6.50
N GLY A 126 -1.80 19.45 7.23
CA GLY A 126 -0.65 19.54 8.14
C GLY A 126 -1.09 19.87 9.57
N GLU A 127 -0.29 19.43 10.54
CA GLU A 127 -0.59 19.60 11.98
C GLU A 127 -0.72 21.09 12.37
N ASP A 128 -0.01 21.96 11.66
CA ASP A 128 0.03 23.41 11.89
C ASP A 128 -1.17 24.18 11.33
N ALA A 129 -2.07 23.53 10.59
CA ALA A 129 -3.19 24.24 9.97
C ALA A 129 -4.14 24.87 11.00
N ILE A 130 -4.28 24.24 12.18
CA ILE A 130 -5.07 24.79 13.28
C ILE A 130 -4.37 26.00 13.89
N ASN A 131 -3.05 25.92 14.11
CA ASN A 131 -2.26 27.02 14.66
C ASN A 131 -2.29 28.23 13.72
N LYS A 132 -2.15 27.99 12.41
CA LYS A 132 -2.27 29.03 11.40
C LYS A 132 -3.66 29.67 11.37
N ALA A 133 -4.72 28.87 11.46
CA ALA A 133 -6.09 29.39 11.52
C ALA A 133 -6.32 30.25 12.78
N LEU A 134 -5.73 29.85 13.91
CA LEU A 134 -5.74 30.63 15.16
C LEU A 134 -4.99 31.97 15.00
N GLU A 135 -3.78 31.95 14.45
CA GLU A 135 -2.98 33.16 14.20
C GLU A 135 -3.69 34.14 13.25
N GLU A 136 -4.33 33.63 12.19
CA GLU A 136 -5.11 34.44 11.24
C GLU A 136 -6.36 35.04 11.89
N GLU A 137 -6.99 34.34 12.83
CA GLU A 137 -8.16 34.84 13.57
C GLU A 137 -7.74 35.92 14.59
N GLU A 138 -6.62 35.74 15.30
CA GLU A 138 -6.04 36.73 16.20
C GLU A 138 -5.64 38.02 15.45
N ALA A 139 -4.98 37.89 14.29
CA ALA A 139 -4.55 39.03 13.47
C ALA A 139 -5.71 39.82 12.83
N ARG A 140 -6.93 39.27 12.79
CA ARG A 140 -8.13 39.99 12.32
C ARG A 140 -8.82 40.78 13.43
N ILE A 141 -8.59 40.40 14.68
CA ILE A 141 -9.22 41.00 15.85
C ILE A 141 -8.38 42.18 16.38
N GLU A 142 -7.06 42.14 16.16
CA GLU A 142 -6.12 43.25 16.41
C GLU A 142 -6.21 44.36 15.34
#